data_AF-F0Y6E3-F1
#
_entry.id   AF-F0Y6E3-F1
#
_cell.length_a   1.000
_cell.length_b   1.000
_cell.length_c   1.000
_cell.angle_alpha   90.00
_cell.angle_beta   90.00
_cell.angle_gamma   90.00
#
_symmetry.space_group_name_H-M   'P 1'
#
loop_
_entity.id
_entity.type
_entity.pdbx_description
1 polymer ?
#
loop_
_entity_poly.entity_id
_entity_poly.type
_entity_poly.pdbx_seq_one_letter_code
_entity_poly.pdbx_strand_id
1 'polypeptide(L)' 'MVTRWHESAQRPGFKFLVVQIVCNLTGGPQRYTGRPMDEAHKHLNISEAEWGVFMGLFNEVCGEFGLPAEDQDDL' A
#
# COMPACT_ATOMS: atom_id res chain seq x y z
N MET A 1 -5.67 14.76 6.69
CA MET A 1 -5.35 13.93 7.88
C MET A 1 -4.26 12.90 7.61
N VAL A 2 -4.20 12.29 6.42
CA VAL A 2 -3.16 11.33 6.01
C VAL A 2 -1.78 11.97 5.79
N THR A 3 -1.70 13.13 5.11
CA THR A 3 -0.43 13.83 4.83
C THR A 3 0.41 14.11 6.09
N ARG A 4 -0.24 14.58 7.17
CA ARG A 4 0.42 14.83 8.46
C ARG A 4 0.98 13.55 9.11
N TRP A 5 0.36 12.40 8.86
CA TRP A 5 0.84 11.12 9.35
C TRP A 5 2.10 10.67 8.59
N HIS A 6 2.14 10.87 7.26
CA HIS A 6 3.35 10.65 6.48
C HIS A 6 4.52 11.49 7.00
N GLU A 7 4.31 12.76 7.30
CA GLU A 7 5.39 13.64 7.79
C GLU A 7 5.90 13.28 9.19
N SER A 8 5.03 12.77 10.07
CA SER A 8 5.37 12.51 11.48
C SER A 8 5.75 11.06 11.80
N ALA A 9 5.37 10.10 10.96
CA ALA A 9 5.48 8.67 11.25
C ALA A 9 6.31 7.86 10.23
N GLN A 10 6.88 8.49 9.19
CA GLN A 10 7.82 7.85 8.25
C GLN A 10 9.14 7.48 8.95
N ARG A 11 9.08 6.43 9.78
CA ARG A 11 10.24 5.66 10.22
C ARG A 11 10.55 4.63 9.12
N PRO A 12 11.81 4.18 8.98
CA PRO A 12 12.20 3.10 8.06
C PRO A 12 11.27 1.87 8.09
N GLY A 13 10.60 1.62 9.22
CA GLY A 13 9.61 0.55 9.37
C GLY A 13 8.36 0.68 8.49
N PHE A 14 7.92 1.88 8.10
CA PHE A 14 6.73 2.02 7.25
C PHE A 14 6.94 1.39 5.87
N LYS A 15 8.02 1.75 5.18
CA LYS A 15 8.35 1.17 3.87
C LYS A 15 8.55 -0.35 3.96
N PHE A 16 9.12 -0.84 5.06
CA PHE A 16 9.30 -2.28 5.28
C PHE A 16 7.95 -3.02 5.40
N LEU A 17 6.97 -2.46 6.12
CA LEU A 17 5.64 -3.06 6.23
C LEU A 17 4.89 -3.07 4.89
N VAL A 18 5.04 -2.02 4.08
CA VAL A 18 4.45 -1.97 2.73
C VAL A 18 5.09 -3.02 1.81
N VAL A 19 6.42 -3.19 1.86
CA VAL A 19 7.10 -4.26 1.10
C VAL A 19 6.63 -5.64 1.58
N GLN A 20 6.55 -5.86 2.90
CA GLN A 20 6.08 -7.14 3.43
C GLN A 20 4.66 -7.48 2.99
N ILE A 21 3.70 -6.53 3.05
CA ILE A 21 2.31 -6.83 2.69
C ILE A 21 2.18 -7.09 1.19
N VAL A 22 2.78 -6.25 0.34
CA VAL A 22 2.69 -6.41 -1.12
C VAL A 22 3.33 -7.74 -1.53
N CYS A 23 4.57 -8.00 -1.12
CA CYS A 23 5.22 -9.27 -1.44
C CYS A 23 4.46 -10.48 -0.88
N ASN A 24 3.88 -10.40 0.32
CA ASN A 24 3.11 -11.52 0.88
C ASN A 24 1.84 -11.82 0.06
N LEU A 25 1.11 -10.77 -0.34
CA LEU A 25 -0.13 -10.91 -1.10
C LEU A 25 0.11 -11.35 -2.54
N THR A 26 1.27 -11.04 -3.12
CA THR A 26 1.64 -11.43 -4.49
C THR A 26 2.44 -12.73 -4.57
N GLY A 27 2.43 -13.55 -3.50
CA GLY A 27 3.03 -14.89 -3.50
C GLY A 27 4.54 -14.94 -3.19
N GLY A 28 5.13 -13.80 -2.82
CA GLY A 28 6.51 -13.72 -2.33
C GLY A 28 6.70 -14.35 -0.94
N PRO A 29 7.95 -14.64 -0.54
CA PRO A 29 8.27 -15.34 0.71
C PRO A 29 8.11 -14.47 1.97
N GLN A 30 7.87 -13.16 1.81
CA GLN A 30 7.70 -12.24 2.93
C GLN A 30 6.44 -12.58 3.72
N ARG A 31 6.54 -12.47 5.04
CA ARG A 31 5.39 -12.52 5.95
C ARG A 31 5.08 -11.09 6.41
N TYR A 32 3.82 -10.68 6.31
CA TYR A 32 3.37 -9.43 6.89
C TYR A 32 3.39 -9.50 8.42
N THR A 33 4.07 -8.52 9.04
CA THR A 33 4.22 -8.43 10.52
C THR A 33 3.57 -7.18 11.11
N GLY A 34 2.81 -6.44 10.31
CA GLY A 34 2.07 -5.27 10.77
C GLY A 34 0.78 -5.63 11.52
N ARG A 35 0.06 -4.59 11.94
CA ARG A 35 -1.29 -4.72 12.50
C ARG A 35 -2.26 -5.23 11.42
N PRO A 36 -3.36 -5.90 11.79
CA PRO A 36 -4.47 -6.14 10.86
C PRO A 36 -4.83 -4.89 10.06
N MET A 37 -5.14 -5.04 8.77
CA MET A 37 -5.24 -3.91 7.85
C MET A 37 -6.38 -2.95 8.20
N ASP A 38 -7.49 -3.50 8.69
CA ASP A 38 -8.62 -2.78 9.26
C ASP A 38 -8.21 -1.98 10.50
N GLU A 39 -7.51 -2.60 11.45
CA GLU A 39 -7.04 -1.92 12.66
C GLU A 39 -6.01 -0.82 12.36
N ALA A 40 -5.16 -1.05 11.37
CA ALA A 40 -4.13 -0.11 10.94
C ALA A 40 -4.72 1.17 10.35
N HIS A 41 -5.90 1.10 9.71
CA HIS A 41 -6.48 2.21 8.95
C HIS A 41 -7.80 2.75 9.51
N LYS A 42 -8.50 2.04 10.40
CA LYS A 42 -9.83 2.43 10.94
C LYS A 42 -9.93 3.85 11.48
N HIS A 43 -8.85 4.36 12.05
CA HIS A 43 -8.81 5.68 12.70
C HIS A 43 -8.45 6.82 11.74
N LEU A 44 -8.09 6.50 10.49
CA LEU A 44 -7.74 7.47 9.47
C LEU A 44 -8.96 7.99 8.69
N ASN A 45 -10.11 7.30 8.79
CA ASN A 45 -11.34 7.61 8.07
C ASN A 45 -11.10 7.82 6.57
N ILE A 46 -10.35 6.90 5.94
CA ILE A 46 -10.03 6.95 4.51
C ILE A 46 -11.34 6.84 3.71
N SER A 47 -11.62 7.84 2.90
CA SER A 47 -12.77 7.86 2.00
C SER A 47 -12.51 7.01 0.75
N GLU A 48 -13.58 6.59 0.06
CA GLU A 48 -13.47 5.91 -1.23
C GLU A 48 -12.71 6.74 -2.27
N ALA A 49 -12.86 8.07 -2.24
CA ALA A 49 -12.12 8.97 -3.13
C ALA A 49 -10.61 8.96 -2.85
N GLU A 50 -10.21 9.01 -1.57
CA GLU A 50 -8.80 8.90 -1.18
C GLU A 50 -8.22 7.52 -1.52
N TRP A 51 -9.02 6.46 -1.36
CA TRP A 51 -8.65 5.12 -1.79
C TRP A 51 -8.44 5.03 -3.31
N GLY A 52 -9.34 5.65 -4.09
CA GLY A 52 -9.21 5.72 -5.55
C GLY A 52 -7.94 6.45 -6.00
N VAL A 53 -7.55 7.52 -5.31
CA VAL A 53 -6.27 8.21 -5.55
C VAL A 53 -5.07 7.28 -5.29
N PHE A 54 -5.10 6.51 -4.19
CA PHE A 54 -4.06 5.54 -3.90
C PHE A 54 -3.92 4.48 -5.00
N MET A 55 -5.04 3.88 -5.45
CA MET A 55 -5.02 2.87 -6.52
C MET A 55 -4.54 3.45 -7.86
N GLY A 56 -4.91 4.69 -8.17
CA GLY A 56 -4.42 5.39 -9.36
C GLY A 56 -2.91 5.55 -9.36
N LEU A 57 -2.33 6.01 -8.23
CA LEU A 57 -0.88 6.13 -8.06
C LEU A 57 -0.17 4.78 -8.09
N PHE A 58 -0.77 3.75 -7.49
CA PHE A 58 -0.22 2.39 -7.50
C PHE A 58 -0.10 1.86 -8.95
N ASN A 59 -1.17 1.97 -9.74
CA ASN A 59 -1.19 1.52 -11.13
C ASN A 59 -0.26 2.34 -12.03
N GLU A 60 -0.16 3.65 -11.81
CA GLU A 60 0.82 4.50 -12.50
C GLU A 60 2.24 3.97 -12.31
N VAL A 61 2.62 3.67 -11.05
CA VAL A 61 3.95 3.11 -10.74
C VAL A 61 4.13 1.72 -11.35
N CYS A 62 3.12 0.83 -11.29
CA CYS A 62 3.21 -0.48 -11.97
C CYS A 62 3.48 -0.32 -13.47
N GLY A 63 2.83 0.65 -14.10
CA GLY A 63 3.05 1.03 -15.50
C GLY A 63 4.47 1.54 -15.76
N GLU A 64 5.03 2.40 -14.89
CA GLU A 64 6.41 2.90 -14.99
C GLU A 64 7.45 1.76 -14.95
N PHE A 65 7.19 0.72 -14.17
CA PHE A 65 8.05 -0.47 -14.07
C PHE A 65 7.76 -1.53 -15.15
N GLY A 66 6.77 -1.30 -16.02
CA GLY A 66 6.47 -2.16 -17.16
C GLY A 66 5.84 -3.51 -16.79
N LEU A 67 5.06 -3.56 -15.70
CA LEU A 67 4.30 -4.76 -15.35
C LEU A 67 3.26 -5.06 -16.45
N PRO A 68 3.05 -6.33 -16.83
CA PRO A 68 1.97 -6.73 -17.72
C PRO A 68 0.60 -6.21 -17.23
N ALA A 69 -0.29 -5.82 -18.14
CA ALA A 69 -1.61 -5.32 -17.78
C ALA A 69 -2.44 -6.36 -17.00
N GLU A 70 -2.29 -7.64 -17.35
CA GLU A 70 -2.89 -8.75 -16.61
C GLU A 70 -2.44 -8.81 -15.15
N ASP A 71 -1.15 -8.56 -14.88
CA ASP A 71 -0.63 -8.50 -13.51
C ASP A 71 -1.11 -7.23 -12.79
N GLN A 72 -1.35 -6.13 -13.51
CA GLN A 72 -1.88 -4.90 -12.91
C GLN A 72 -3.35 -5.01 -12.53
N ASP A 73 -4.16 -5.68 -13.37
CA ASP A 73 -5.59 -5.89 -13.13
C ASP A 73 -5.86 -6.84 -11.95
N ASP A 74 -4.91 -7.74 -11.67
CA ASP A 74 -4.96 -8.69 -10.55
C ASP A 74 -4.53 -8.07 -9.19
N LEU A 75 -3.94 -6.86 -9.19
CA LEU A 75 -3.41 -6.16 -7.98
C LEU A 75 -4.36 -5.09 -7.42
#